data_AF-A0A4Y3UTK8-F1
#
_entry.id   AF-A0A4Y3UTK8-F1
#
_cell.length_a   1.000
_cell.length_b   1.000
_cell.length_c   1.000
_cell.angle_alpha   90.00
_cell.angle_beta   90.00
_cell.angle_gamma   90.00
#
_symmetry.space_group_name_H-M   'P 1'
#
loop_
_entity.id
_entity.type
_entity.pdbx_description
1 polymer ?
#
loop_
_entity_poly.entity_id
_entity_poly.type
_entity_poly.pdbx_seq_one_letter_code
_entity_poly.pdbx_strand_id
1 'polypeptide(L)'
;MRRPRRSAGRRRRPRTRSEAACTTEYRGEPTVFALSLAGCSFAAPTLPERDGAITQADDNADVFELQVGDCVNSSAVTSDEVDRLPVVPCSDPHEDGVYAVSDVPSTTFPGQDEVIAQADAIYEAAF
;
A
#
# COMPACT_ATOMS: atom_id res chain seq x y z
N MET A 1 8.35 25.44 -47.10
CA MET A 1 8.99 26.28 -46.07
C MET A 1 7.99 26.54 -44.94
N ARG A 2 8.15 25.90 -43.78
CA ARG A 2 7.30 26.07 -42.58
C ARG A 2 8.22 26.31 -41.38
N ARG A 3 8.08 27.47 -40.72
CA ARG A 3 8.89 27.84 -39.54
C ARG A 3 8.48 27.02 -38.31
N PRO A 4 9.41 26.60 -37.44
CA PRO A 4 9.06 25.95 -36.18
C PRO A 4 8.64 27.01 -35.14
N ARG A 5 7.56 26.73 -34.40
CA ARG A 5 7.14 27.51 -33.23
C ARG A 5 7.92 27.00 -32.00
N ARG A 6 8.75 27.87 -31.41
CA ARG A 6 9.38 27.66 -30.10
C ARG A 6 8.31 27.67 -29.01
N SER A 7 8.12 26.55 -28.32
CA SER A 7 7.34 26.44 -27.09
C SER A 7 8.19 26.92 -25.90
N ALA A 8 7.80 28.06 -25.32
CA ALA A 8 8.42 28.60 -24.12
C ALA A 8 8.09 27.74 -22.90
N GLY A 9 9.12 27.32 -22.16
CA GLY A 9 9.02 26.51 -20.94
C GLY A 9 8.32 27.25 -19.81
N ARG A 10 7.31 26.61 -19.21
CA ARG A 10 6.56 27.11 -18.06
C ARG A 10 7.35 26.78 -16.78
N ARG A 11 8.00 27.78 -16.17
CA ARG A 11 8.69 27.63 -14.89
C ARG A 11 7.70 27.27 -13.78
N ARG A 12 7.86 26.09 -13.15
CA ARG A 12 7.07 25.68 -11.98
C ARG A 12 7.60 26.40 -10.73
N ARG A 13 6.73 27.12 -10.01
CA ARG A 13 7.04 27.73 -8.71
C ARG A 13 7.00 26.65 -7.61
N PRO A 14 7.87 26.72 -6.59
CA PRO A 14 7.82 25.82 -5.45
C PRO A 14 6.58 26.12 -4.60
N ARG A 15 5.83 25.06 -4.24
CA ARG A 15 4.73 25.14 -3.27
C ARG A 15 5.32 24.98 -1.87
N THR A 16 5.60 26.08 -1.19
CA THR A 16 5.73 26.09 0.27
C THR A 16 4.32 26.18 0.85
N ARG A 17 3.83 25.12 1.51
CA ARG A 17 2.67 25.17 2.41
C ARG A 17 3.19 24.70 3.77
N SER A 18 3.60 25.61 4.65
CA SER A 18 2.75 26.46 5.50
C SER A 18 1.93 25.60 6.45
N GLU A 19 2.55 25.30 7.60
CA GLU A 19 1.91 24.78 8.79
C GLU A 19 0.86 25.79 9.26
N ALA A 20 -0.41 25.41 9.18
CA ALA A 20 -1.50 26.18 9.76
C ALA A 20 -1.76 25.63 11.17
N ALA A 21 -1.13 26.25 12.16
CA ALA A 21 -1.50 26.10 13.56
C ALA A 21 -2.92 26.67 13.76
N CYS A 22 -3.85 25.83 14.19
CA CYS A 22 -5.22 26.22 14.47
C CYS A 22 -5.29 26.67 15.95
N THR A 23 -5.08 27.96 16.19
CA THR A 23 -5.33 28.59 17.50
C THR A 23 -6.80 28.99 17.59
N THR A 24 -7.56 28.28 18.42
CA THR A 24 -8.98 28.56 18.70
C THR A 24 -9.10 29.69 19.74
N GLU A 25 -9.44 30.90 19.28
CA GLU A 25 -10.01 31.94 20.14
C GLU A 25 -11.52 32.03 19.85
N TYR A 26 -12.35 31.69 20.83
CA TYR A 26 -13.81 31.65 20.72
C TYR A 26 -14.42 32.71 21.65
N ARG A 27 -14.96 33.81 21.08
CA ARG A 27 -15.72 34.84 21.82
C ARG A 27 -17.04 35.18 21.10
N GLY A 28 -18.11 34.49 21.51
CA GLY A 28 -19.47 35.02 21.76
C GLY A 28 -20.38 35.50 20.61
N GLU A 29 -21.60 34.91 20.58
CA GLU A 29 -22.92 35.42 20.10
C GLU A 29 -23.31 35.28 18.60
N PRO A 30 -24.61 35.08 18.27
CA PRO A 30 -25.09 33.85 17.64
C PRO A 30 -25.57 34.10 16.20
N THR A 31 -24.88 33.52 15.23
CA THR A 31 -25.37 33.44 13.86
C THR A 31 -25.56 31.97 13.50
N VAL A 32 -26.82 31.63 13.23
CA VAL A 32 -27.23 30.35 12.67
C VAL A 32 -26.45 30.07 11.38
N PHE A 33 -26.16 28.80 11.16
CA PHE A 33 -25.77 28.16 9.89
C PHE A 33 -24.27 27.80 9.74
N ALA A 34 -23.93 26.59 10.18
CA ALA A 34 -23.28 25.63 9.29
C ALA A 34 -23.48 24.23 9.87
N LEU A 35 -24.23 23.39 9.16
CA LEU A 35 -24.16 21.96 9.32
C LEU A 35 -22.75 21.54 8.87
N SER A 36 -21.78 21.63 9.78
CA SER A 36 -20.45 21.08 9.56
C SER A 36 -20.65 19.59 9.40
N LEU A 37 -20.55 19.08 8.16
CA LEU A 37 -20.33 17.66 7.96
C LEU A 37 -19.01 17.36 8.64
N ALA A 38 -19.07 16.91 9.89
CA ALA A 38 -18.02 16.14 10.51
C ALA A 38 -17.90 14.87 9.66
N GLY A 39 -17.18 14.98 8.56
CA GLY A 39 -16.73 13.83 7.79
C GLY A 39 -15.88 13.02 8.75
N CYS A 40 -16.44 11.93 9.25
CA CYS A 40 -15.65 10.92 9.93
C CYS A 40 -14.57 10.51 8.93
N SER A 41 -13.33 10.94 9.19
CA SER A 41 -12.15 10.32 8.59
C SER A 41 -12.15 8.88 9.07
N PHE A 42 -12.90 8.02 8.39
CA PHE A 42 -12.75 6.58 8.52
C PHE A 42 -11.34 6.31 8.02
N ALA A 43 -10.41 6.11 8.95
CA ALA A 43 -9.06 5.67 8.61
C ALA A 43 -9.23 4.33 7.90
N ALA A 44 -9.06 4.33 6.58
CA ALA A 44 -8.95 3.09 5.84
C ALA A 44 -7.80 2.27 6.45
N PRO A 45 -7.88 0.93 6.43
CA PRO A 45 -6.71 0.10 6.75
C PRO A 45 -5.52 0.60 5.92
N THR A 46 -4.37 0.71 6.58
CA THR A 46 -3.12 1.17 5.96
C THR A 46 -2.59 0.05 5.08
N LEU A 47 -3.05 0.02 3.83
CA LEU A 47 -2.49 -0.84 2.79
C LEU A 47 -1.06 -0.38 2.45
N PRO A 48 -0.16 -1.28 2.04
CA PRO A 48 1.15 -0.89 1.53
C PRO A 48 1.01 -0.01 0.28
N GLU A 49 1.81 1.06 0.21
CA GLU A 49 1.76 2.03 -0.89
C GLU A 49 2.30 1.43 -2.20
N ARG A 50 1.51 1.53 -3.27
CA ARG A 50 1.84 0.93 -4.58
C ARG A 50 1.28 1.71 -5.77
N ASP A 51 1.99 1.64 -6.89
CA ASP A 51 1.57 2.09 -8.22
C ASP A 51 1.89 0.99 -9.24
N GLY A 52 1.06 -0.06 -9.26
CA GLY A 52 1.30 -1.30 -10.01
C GLY A 52 2.25 -2.30 -9.33
N ALA A 53 3.20 -1.82 -8.53
CA ALA A 53 4.07 -2.58 -7.62
C ALA A 53 4.33 -1.77 -6.35
N ILE A 54 4.82 -2.41 -5.28
CA ILE A 54 5.21 -1.73 -4.03
C ILE A 54 6.21 -0.60 -4.34
N THR A 55 5.87 0.62 -3.90
CA THR A 55 6.68 1.82 -4.12
C THR A 55 7.37 2.33 -2.86
N GLN A 56 6.98 1.82 -1.70
CA GLN A 56 7.55 2.18 -0.41
C GLN A 56 7.70 0.94 0.46
N ALA A 57 8.78 0.89 1.25
CA ALA A 57 8.96 -0.18 2.22
C ALA A 57 7.94 -0.07 3.36
N ASP A 58 7.43 -1.20 3.80
CA ASP A 58 6.58 -1.35 4.97
C ASP A 58 6.97 -2.61 5.73
N ASP A 59 7.43 -2.45 6.98
CA ASP A 59 7.87 -3.55 7.83
C ASP A 59 6.71 -4.38 8.41
N ASN A 60 5.46 -3.94 8.22
CA ASN A 60 4.27 -4.51 8.86
C ASN A 60 3.11 -4.75 7.88
N ALA A 61 3.41 -4.99 6.60
CA ALA A 61 2.38 -5.29 5.62
C ALA A 61 1.66 -6.60 5.95
N ASP A 62 0.34 -6.61 5.79
CA ASP A 62 -0.51 -7.78 6.00
C ASP A 62 -0.26 -8.82 4.90
N VAL A 63 -0.04 -10.08 5.27
CA VAL A 63 0.24 -11.17 4.31
C VAL A 63 -0.93 -11.42 3.35
N PHE A 64 -2.16 -11.06 3.73
CA PHE A 64 -3.36 -11.20 2.90
C PHE A 64 -3.53 -10.05 1.90
N GLU A 65 -2.73 -8.98 2.01
CA GLU A 65 -2.75 -7.85 1.09
C GLU A 65 -1.68 -7.96 -0.01
N LEU A 66 -0.81 -8.97 0.09
CA LEU A 66 0.23 -9.28 -0.89
C LEU A 66 -0.36 -9.59 -2.26
N GLN A 67 0.33 -9.12 -3.29
CA GLN A 67 -0.06 -9.29 -4.68
C GLN A 67 1.09 -9.85 -5.49
N VAL A 68 0.75 -10.48 -6.62
CA VAL A 68 1.75 -10.94 -7.59
C VAL A 68 2.62 -9.76 -8.02
N GLY A 69 3.94 -9.93 -7.88
CA GLY A 69 4.95 -8.92 -8.16
C GLY A 69 5.43 -8.12 -6.95
N ASP A 70 4.88 -8.35 -5.74
CA ASP A 70 5.40 -7.72 -4.53
C ASP A 70 6.69 -8.41 -4.07
N CYS A 71 7.66 -7.61 -3.61
CA CYS A 71 8.98 -8.06 -3.17
C CYS A 71 9.10 -7.96 -1.64
N VAL A 72 9.59 -9.02 -0.99
CA VAL A 72 9.52 -9.21 0.46
C VAL A 72 10.86 -9.63 1.07
N ASN A 73 11.00 -9.45 2.39
CA ASN A 73 12.11 -9.97 3.18
C ASN A 73 11.58 -10.99 4.21
N SER A 74 11.46 -12.25 3.80
CA SER A 74 10.87 -13.33 4.58
C SER A 74 11.72 -13.76 5.79
N SER A 75 13.04 -13.62 5.70
CA SER A 75 13.96 -14.02 6.77
C SER A 75 13.88 -13.13 8.01
N ALA A 76 13.32 -11.93 7.87
CA ALA A 76 13.07 -11.02 8.98
C ALA A 76 11.99 -11.54 9.93
N VAL A 77 11.17 -12.51 9.51
CA VAL A 77 10.09 -13.10 10.29
C VAL A 77 10.56 -14.40 10.92
N THR A 78 10.46 -14.50 12.24
CA THR A 78 10.92 -15.67 13.02
C THR A 78 9.80 -16.35 13.81
N SER A 79 8.57 -15.90 13.64
CA SER A 79 7.38 -16.41 14.34
C SER A 79 6.85 -17.68 13.67
N ASP A 80 6.28 -18.58 14.48
CA ASP A 80 5.58 -19.77 13.99
C ASP A 80 4.26 -19.42 13.27
N GLU A 81 3.65 -18.29 13.65
CA GLU A 81 2.48 -17.70 12.99
C GLU A 81 2.86 -16.35 12.37
N VAL A 82 2.55 -16.17 11.09
CA VAL A 82 2.93 -14.99 10.32
C VAL A 82 1.67 -14.32 9.75
N ASP A 83 1.28 -13.20 10.34
CA ASP A 83 0.20 -12.33 9.84
C ASP A 83 0.74 -11.05 9.17
N ARG A 84 2.01 -10.71 9.42
CA ARG A 84 2.71 -9.56 8.84
C ARG A 84 4.11 -9.90 8.38
N LEU A 85 4.54 -9.22 7.34
CA LEU A 85 5.83 -9.44 6.68
C LEU A 85 6.37 -8.12 6.09
N PRO A 86 7.69 -7.85 6.15
CA PRO A 86 8.26 -6.69 5.48
C PRO A 86 8.17 -6.79 3.96
N VAL A 87 7.59 -5.77 3.34
CA VAL A 87 7.59 -5.54 1.88
C VAL A 87 8.52 -4.38 1.54
N VAL A 88 9.17 -4.45 0.38
CA VAL A 88 10.08 -3.40 -0.11
C VAL A 88 9.90 -3.18 -1.61
N PRO A 89 10.28 -2.00 -2.13
CA PRO A 89 10.32 -1.79 -3.58
C PRO A 89 11.22 -2.83 -4.25
N CYS A 90 10.78 -3.42 -5.35
CA CYS A 90 11.56 -4.44 -6.06
C CYS A 90 12.89 -3.93 -6.64
N SER A 91 13.10 -2.61 -6.70
CA SER A 91 14.40 -2.01 -7.04
C SER A 91 15.43 -2.09 -5.91
N ASP A 92 14.95 -2.33 -4.69
CA ASP A 92 15.76 -2.43 -3.48
C ASP A 92 16.11 -3.90 -3.23
N PRO A 93 17.17 -4.20 -2.44
CA PRO A 93 17.49 -5.57 -2.07
C PRO A 93 16.32 -6.25 -1.35
N HIS A 94 15.91 -7.41 -1.85
CA HIS A 94 14.85 -8.25 -1.31
C HIS A 94 15.22 -9.73 -1.46
N GLU A 95 14.52 -10.59 -0.74
CA GLU A 95 14.82 -12.02 -0.67
C GLU A 95 13.92 -12.83 -1.60
N ASP A 96 12.62 -12.56 -1.54
CA ASP A 96 11.61 -13.30 -2.27
C ASP A 96 10.67 -12.36 -3.03
N GLY A 97 10.03 -12.90 -4.05
CA GLY A 97 9.00 -12.22 -4.82
C GLY A 97 7.74 -13.08 -4.94
N VAL A 98 6.58 -12.47 -4.72
CA VAL A 98 5.29 -13.15 -4.85
C VAL A 98 5.02 -13.46 -6.32
N TYR A 99 5.06 -14.73 -6.69
CA TYR A 99 4.84 -15.17 -8.08
C TYR A 99 3.39 -15.60 -8.36
N ALA A 100 2.66 -16.02 -7.33
CA ALA A 100 1.27 -16.45 -7.42
C ALA A 100 0.52 -16.12 -6.12
N VAL A 101 -0.79 -15.88 -6.25
CA VAL A 101 -1.72 -15.72 -5.14
C VAL A 101 -2.98 -16.53 -5.48
N SER A 102 -3.43 -17.36 -4.54
CA SER A 102 -4.59 -18.23 -4.72
C SER A 102 -5.32 -18.42 -3.41
N ASP A 103 -6.64 -18.49 -3.47
CA ASP A 103 -7.46 -18.88 -2.32
C ASP A 103 -7.44 -20.39 -2.11
N VAL A 104 -7.34 -20.83 -0.85
CA VAL A 104 -7.54 -22.23 -0.48
C VAL A 104 -9.06 -22.48 -0.43
N PRO A 105 -9.62 -23.35 -1.28
CA PRO A 105 -11.06 -23.54 -1.41
C PRO A 105 -11.61 -24.43 -0.28
N SER A 106 -11.56 -23.93 0.96
CA SER A 106 -12.05 -24.63 2.14
C SER A 106 -12.70 -23.67 3.11
N THR A 107 -13.69 -24.17 3.87
CA THR A 107 -14.35 -23.41 4.95
C THR A 107 -13.67 -23.60 6.31
N THR A 108 -12.75 -24.58 6.39
CA THR A 108 -11.94 -24.87 7.57
C THR A 108 -10.49 -25.07 7.14
N PHE A 109 -9.52 -24.77 8.02
CA PHE A 109 -8.12 -25.01 7.72
C PHE A 109 -7.88 -26.50 7.38
N PRO A 110 -7.43 -26.84 6.17
CA PRO A 110 -7.34 -28.24 5.73
C PRO A 110 -6.11 -28.99 6.30
N GLY A 111 -5.22 -28.28 7.00
CA GLY A 111 -3.94 -28.81 7.47
C GLY A 111 -2.78 -28.33 6.59
N GLN A 112 -1.58 -28.28 7.19
CA GLN A 112 -0.39 -27.73 6.54
C GLN A 112 0.01 -28.51 5.28
N ASP A 113 0.01 -29.84 5.34
CA ASP A 113 0.42 -30.69 4.21
C ASP A 113 -0.43 -30.44 2.95
N GLU A 114 -1.74 -30.27 3.12
CA GLU A 114 -2.67 -30.00 2.02
C GLU A 114 -2.50 -28.60 1.44
N VAL A 115 -2.16 -27.60 2.28
CA VAL A 115 -1.84 -26.25 1.81
C VAL A 115 -0.53 -26.24 1.00
N ILE A 116 0.49 -26.96 1.48
CA ILE A 116 1.78 -27.07 0.78
C ILE A 116 1.59 -27.80 -0.56
N ALA A 117 0.87 -28.92 -0.58
CA ALA A 117 0.59 -29.66 -1.80
C ALA A 117 -0.15 -28.81 -2.87
N GLN A 118 -1.08 -27.97 -2.43
CA GLN A 118 -1.74 -27.02 -3.33
C GLN A 118 -0.78 -25.95 -3.86
N ALA A 119 0.08 -25.38 -3.00
CA ALA A 119 1.09 -24.41 -3.42
C ALA A 119 2.07 -24.99 -4.44
N ASP A 120 2.53 -26.23 -4.25
CA ASP A 120 3.40 -26.94 -5.18
C ASP A 120 2.71 -27.14 -6.54
N ALA A 121 1.44 -27.56 -6.54
CA ALA A 121 0.67 -27.72 -7.78
C ALA A 121 0.49 -26.39 -8.54
N ILE A 122 0.33 -25.27 -7.82
CA ILE A 122 0.27 -23.93 -8.42
C ILE A 122 1.62 -23.55 -9.03
N TYR A 123 2.72 -23.81 -8.34
CA TYR A 123 4.06 -23.58 -8.85
C TYR A 123 4.31 -24.36 -10.14
N GLU A 124 4.01 -25.66 -10.16
CA GLU A 124 4.17 -26.52 -11.34
C GLU A 124 3.28 -26.13 -12.51
N ALA A 125 2.12 -25.52 -12.25
CA ALA A 125 1.24 -25.03 -13.31
C ALA A 125 1.73 -23.69 -13.93
N ALA A 126 2.53 -22.93 -13.19
CA ALA A 126 3.01 -21.62 -13.60
C ALA A 126 4.31 -21.67 -14.44
N PHE A 127 5.09 -22.76 -14.34
CA PHE A 127 6.43 -22.89 -14.93
C PHE A 127 6.64 -24.21 -15.68
#